data_AF-A0A832LRQ8-F1
#
_entry.id   AF-A0A832LRQ8-F1
#
_cell.length_a   1.000
_cell.length_b   1.000
_cell.length_c   1.000
_cell.angle_alpha   90.00
_cell.angle_beta   90.00
_cell.angle_gamma   90.00
#
_symmetry.space_group_name_H-M   'P 1'
#
loop_
_entity.id
_entity.type
_entity.pdbx_description
1 polymer ?
#
loop_
_entity_poly.entity_id
_entity_poly.type
_entity_poly.pdbx_seq_one_letter_code
_entity_poly.pdbx_strand_id
1 'polypeptide(L)'
;MAQVSMLMLLALCTASLWSQVLSPFTAAEGLGTAVQAATQSGITVDGADGIFTTGDTTLLAGMGGSIGQSLSLNFSFDRGTNTVWLYSVRGRTADLRDTVIFYAVVKLFIIYQAVPLFGFPGLDTLSQMRGEQALPATFMNSDVMVRKLAADSVFRSFRQRYAGSILLGASLTSVRRSQTTQPEPWWSVIIGQGTLNRPASATLNCFVPASDTTGTAQCFEVPLGSVSDQPLLDQWTLAPNPATDVAILHVPRNALAPQAAIEICTSRGEVIASYRLANIGAGDAIALPVSSLANGVYLVRYHTSHTRQTLLLVVSR
;
A
#
# COMPACT_ATOMS: atom_id res chain seq x y z
N MET A 1 -17.62 39.21 25.11
CA MET A 1 -17.71 37.74 25.34
C MET A 1 -18.64 36.99 24.37
N ALA A 2 -19.28 37.66 23.38
CA ALA A 2 -20.18 37.00 22.41
C ALA A 2 -19.55 36.71 21.03
N GLN A 3 -18.44 37.38 20.67
CA GLN A 3 -17.80 37.21 19.34
C GLN A 3 -16.94 35.95 19.21
N VAL A 4 -16.40 35.42 20.31
CA VAL A 4 -15.55 34.21 20.29
C VAL A 4 -16.39 32.94 20.11
N SER A 5 -17.62 32.92 20.64
CA SER A 5 -18.52 31.77 20.56
C SER A 5 -19.13 31.57 19.16
N MET A 6 -19.26 32.63 18.36
CA MET A 6 -19.84 32.58 17.01
C MET A 6 -18.85 32.09 15.95
N LEU A 7 -17.55 32.35 16.13
CA LEU A 7 -16.47 31.81 15.29
C LEU A 7 -16.23 30.31 15.53
N MET A 8 -16.39 29.82 16.77
CA MET A 8 -16.33 28.39 17.06
C MET A 8 -17.54 27.62 16.50
N LEU A 9 -18.75 28.18 16.54
CA LEU A 9 -19.92 27.54 15.94
C LEU A 9 -19.84 27.47 14.40
N LEU A 10 -19.29 28.49 13.72
CA LEU A 10 -19.10 28.43 12.26
C LEU A 10 -18.03 27.41 11.83
N ALA A 11 -16.97 27.22 12.61
CA ALA A 11 -15.93 26.22 12.33
C ALA A 11 -16.41 24.77 12.62
N LEU A 12 -17.36 24.59 13.53
CA LEU A 12 -17.98 23.30 13.83
C LEU A 12 -19.06 22.90 12.80
N CYS A 13 -19.72 23.87 12.16
CA CYS A 13 -20.67 23.60 11.07
C CYS A 13 -20.00 23.26 9.73
N THR A 14 -18.76 23.69 9.48
CA THR A 14 -18.03 23.33 8.26
C THR A 14 -17.38 21.96 8.31
N ALA A 15 -17.23 21.32 9.46
CA ALA A 15 -16.72 19.94 9.53
C ALA A 15 -17.82 18.89 9.27
N SER A 16 -19.07 19.18 9.61
CA SER A 16 -20.21 18.27 9.47
C SER A 16 -20.87 18.27 8.09
N LEU A 17 -20.69 19.32 7.29
CA LEU A 17 -21.21 19.38 5.91
C LEU A 17 -20.41 18.51 4.92
N TRP A 18 -19.11 18.29 5.14
CA TRP A 18 -18.27 17.57 4.16
C TRP A 18 -18.48 16.06 4.19
N SER A 19 -18.89 15.50 5.33
CA SER A 19 -19.19 14.06 5.45
C SER A 19 -20.47 13.65 4.70
N GLN A 20 -21.37 14.59 4.37
CA GLN A 20 -22.60 14.32 3.61
C GLN A 20 -22.51 14.63 2.10
N VAL A 21 -21.40 15.22 1.63
CA VAL A 21 -21.25 15.66 0.23
C VAL A 21 -20.36 14.72 -0.60
N LEU A 22 -19.53 13.93 0.07
CA LEU A 22 -18.58 13.02 -0.58
C LEU A 22 -19.25 11.73 -1.01
N SER A 23 -19.21 11.46 -2.31
CA SER A 23 -19.73 10.22 -2.89
C SER A 23 -18.58 9.23 -3.13
N PRO A 24 -18.73 7.95 -2.79
CA PRO A 24 -17.71 6.95 -3.07
C PRO A 24 -17.61 6.67 -4.57
N PHE A 25 -16.40 6.39 -5.05
CA PHE A 25 -16.10 6.10 -6.45
C PHE A 25 -14.93 5.12 -6.58
N THR A 26 -14.76 4.52 -7.76
CA THR A 26 -13.68 3.58 -8.08
C THR A 26 -12.38 4.29 -8.47
N ALA A 27 -11.26 3.58 -8.45
CA ALA A 27 -9.94 4.11 -8.81
C ALA A 27 -9.90 4.68 -10.25
N ALA A 28 -10.55 4.02 -11.22
CA ALA A 28 -10.52 4.47 -12.61
C ALA A 28 -11.33 5.77 -12.81
N GLU A 29 -12.42 5.97 -12.07
CA GLU A 29 -13.28 7.15 -12.20
C GLU A 29 -12.54 8.46 -11.87
N GLY A 30 -11.62 8.46 -10.90
CA GLY A 30 -10.88 9.66 -10.49
C GLY A 30 -9.62 9.94 -11.30
N LEU A 31 -9.10 8.95 -12.04
CA LEU A 31 -7.81 9.06 -12.72
C LEU A 31 -7.78 10.19 -13.75
N GLY A 32 -8.85 10.34 -14.54
CA GLY A 32 -8.94 11.39 -15.56
C GLY A 32 -8.78 12.79 -14.96
N THR A 33 -9.39 13.03 -13.79
CA THR A 33 -9.28 14.31 -13.08
C THR A 33 -7.87 14.57 -12.56
N ALA A 34 -7.19 13.55 -12.03
CA ALA A 34 -5.80 13.68 -11.59
C ALA A 34 -4.85 14.01 -12.77
N VAL A 35 -4.99 13.29 -13.89
CA VAL A 35 -4.19 13.52 -15.11
C VAL A 35 -4.47 14.90 -15.70
N GLN A 36 -5.72 15.34 -15.73
CA GLN A 36 -6.09 16.68 -16.19
C GLN A 36 -5.47 17.76 -15.31
N ALA A 37 -5.55 17.62 -13.98
CA ALA A 37 -4.94 18.56 -13.04
C ALA A 37 -3.40 18.62 -13.19
N ALA A 38 -2.76 17.48 -13.38
CA ALA A 38 -1.34 17.39 -13.67
C ALA A 38 -0.97 18.14 -14.94
N THR A 39 -1.73 17.94 -16.02
CA THR A 39 -1.54 18.65 -17.29
C THR A 39 -1.68 20.17 -17.11
N GLN A 40 -2.67 20.61 -16.35
CA GLN A 40 -2.91 22.03 -16.04
C GLN A 40 -1.81 22.65 -15.15
N SER A 41 -1.06 21.84 -14.41
CA SER A 41 0.09 22.29 -13.63
C SER A 41 1.35 22.56 -14.46
N GLY A 42 1.30 22.29 -15.78
CA GLY A 42 2.38 22.60 -16.72
C GLY A 42 3.35 21.44 -16.98
N ILE A 43 2.98 20.20 -16.65
CA ILE A 43 3.76 19.01 -17.01
C ILE A 43 3.16 18.27 -18.21
N THR A 44 4.02 17.73 -19.07
CA THR A 44 3.62 16.79 -20.12
C THR A 44 3.46 15.41 -19.48
N VAL A 45 2.23 14.93 -19.37
CA VAL A 45 1.91 13.70 -18.61
C VAL A 45 2.20 12.45 -19.44
N ASP A 46 2.95 11.51 -18.85
CA ASP A 46 3.13 10.16 -19.40
C ASP A 46 2.01 9.22 -18.94
N GLY A 47 1.49 9.43 -17.73
CA GLY A 47 0.39 8.67 -17.13
C GLY A 47 0.49 8.59 -15.61
N ALA A 48 -0.43 7.87 -14.96
CA ALA A 48 -0.24 7.53 -13.55
C ALA A 48 0.73 6.37 -13.41
N ASP A 49 1.70 6.46 -12.49
CA ASP A 49 2.61 5.35 -12.13
C ASP A 49 2.24 4.70 -10.79
N GLY A 50 1.25 5.23 -10.08
CA GLY A 50 0.65 4.58 -8.91
C GLY A 50 -0.72 5.13 -8.52
N ILE A 51 -1.56 4.27 -7.93
CA ILE A 51 -2.88 4.64 -7.38
C ILE A 51 -3.01 4.07 -5.96
N PHE A 52 -3.54 4.85 -5.02
CA PHE A 52 -3.57 4.49 -3.60
C PHE A 52 -4.88 4.86 -2.95
N THR A 53 -5.27 4.11 -1.93
CA THR A 53 -6.37 4.49 -1.05
C THR A 53 -6.21 3.85 0.32
N THR A 54 -6.98 4.34 1.29
CA THR A 54 -6.99 3.84 2.66
C THR A 54 -8.41 3.92 3.22
N GLY A 55 -8.79 2.95 4.05
CA GLY A 55 -10.00 3.01 4.87
C GLY A 55 -9.77 3.59 6.26
N ASP A 56 -8.51 3.91 6.59
CA ASP A 56 -8.08 4.49 7.85
C ASP A 56 -7.42 5.86 7.60
N THR A 57 -7.84 6.87 8.36
CA THR A 57 -7.33 8.23 8.23
C THR A 57 -5.92 8.37 8.78
N THR A 58 -5.36 7.37 9.46
CA THR A 58 -3.98 7.40 10.00
C THR A 58 -2.94 7.70 8.94
N LEU A 59 -3.07 7.12 7.74
CA LEU A 59 -2.22 7.44 6.60
C LEU A 59 -2.39 8.90 6.15
N LEU A 60 -3.63 9.40 6.09
CA LEU A 60 -3.92 10.80 5.70
C LEU A 60 -3.59 11.83 6.78
N ALA A 61 -3.64 11.44 8.05
CA ALA A 61 -3.29 12.28 9.19
C ALA A 61 -1.76 12.44 9.30
N GLY A 62 -1.01 11.41 8.93
CA GLY A 62 0.44 11.47 8.78
C GLY A 62 0.92 12.31 7.59
N MET A 63 0.05 12.59 6.61
CA MET A 63 0.36 13.42 5.43
C MET A 63 0.36 14.93 5.69
N GLY A 64 -0.01 15.38 6.91
CA GLY A 64 -0.11 16.79 7.24
C GLY A 64 -1.28 17.50 6.54
N GLY A 65 -1.76 18.59 7.14
CA GLY A 65 -2.98 19.27 6.69
C GLY A 65 -4.25 18.60 7.21
N SER A 66 -5.31 19.39 7.40
CA SER A 66 -6.60 18.98 7.99
C SER A 66 -7.38 17.92 7.22
N ILE A 67 -6.86 17.43 6.09
CA ILE A 67 -7.47 16.43 5.20
C ILE A 67 -7.85 15.16 5.97
N GLY A 68 -6.95 14.61 6.80
CA GLY A 68 -7.21 13.40 7.57
C GLY A 68 -8.20 13.55 8.74
N GLN A 69 -8.47 14.78 9.19
CA GLN A 69 -9.34 15.03 10.34
C GLN A 69 -10.81 15.32 9.98
N SER A 70 -11.09 15.62 8.70
CA SER A 70 -12.44 16.01 8.24
C SER A 70 -13.04 15.04 7.22
N LEU A 71 -12.28 14.04 6.76
CA LEU A 71 -12.75 13.05 5.78
C LEU A 71 -13.20 11.77 6.48
N SER A 72 -14.47 11.41 6.26
CA SER A 72 -14.94 10.05 6.54
C SER A 72 -14.48 9.13 5.41
N LEU A 73 -13.61 8.19 5.75
CA LEU A 73 -13.14 7.16 4.82
C LEU A 73 -14.04 5.94 4.91
N ASN A 74 -14.48 5.44 3.77
CA ASN A 74 -15.37 4.29 3.72
C ASN A 74 -15.11 3.47 2.46
N PHE A 75 -14.09 2.62 2.54
CA PHE A 75 -13.82 1.66 1.49
C PHE A 75 -14.86 0.54 1.54
N SER A 76 -15.62 0.37 0.45
CA SER A 76 -16.59 -0.71 0.31
C SER A 76 -15.93 -1.92 -0.37
N PHE A 77 -15.78 -3.02 0.37
CA PHE A 77 -15.34 -4.30 -0.20
C PHE A 77 -16.37 -4.94 -1.15
N ASP A 78 -17.61 -4.46 -1.17
CA ASP A 78 -18.64 -4.95 -2.11
C ASP A 78 -18.54 -4.28 -3.48
N ARG A 79 -18.17 -2.99 -3.49
CA ARG A 79 -18.15 -2.16 -4.71
C ARG A 79 -16.76 -1.77 -5.18
N GLY A 80 -15.74 -1.91 -4.35
CA GLY A 80 -14.39 -1.44 -4.64
C GLY A 80 -14.30 0.07 -4.71
N THR A 81 -15.19 0.78 -4.02
CA THR A 81 -15.28 2.23 -4.03
C THR A 81 -14.77 2.82 -2.73
N ASN A 82 -14.14 4.00 -2.79
CA ASN A 82 -13.79 4.78 -1.61
C ASN A 82 -14.14 6.27 -1.80
N THR A 83 -14.11 7.04 -0.72
CA THR A 83 -14.36 8.49 -0.72
C THR A 83 -13.16 9.29 -1.21
N VAL A 84 -11.95 8.73 -1.16
CA VAL A 84 -10.72 9.35 -1.63
C VAL A 84 -9.81 8.34 -2.33
N TRP A 85 -9.15 8.80 -3.38
CA TRP A 85 -8.08 8.08 -4.06
C TRP A 85 -6.90 9.01 -4.28
N LEU A 86 -5.69 8.51 -4.08
CA LEU A 86 -4.45 9.24 -4.33
C LEU A 86 -3.84 8.72 -5.62
N TYR A 87 -3.31 9.62 -6.43
CA TYR A 87 -2.70 9.29 -7.73
C TYR A 87 -1.31 9.89 -7.76
N SER A 88 -0.33 9.05 -8.13
CA SER A 88 0.99 9.50 -8.53
C SER A 88 0.99 9.62 -10.05
N VAL A 89 1.17 10.84 -10.54
CA VAL A 89 1.15 11.17 -11.98
C VAL A 89 2.56 11.53 -12.42
N ARG A 90 3.10 10.72 -13.33
CA ARG A 90 4.43 10.91 -13.92
C ARG A 90 4.33 11.75 -15.19
N GLY A 91 5.32 12.60 -15.39
CA GLY A 91 5.49 13.34 -16.64
C GLY A 91 6.82 14.06 -16.71
N ARG A 92 6.88 15.07 -17.58
CA ARG A 92 8.06 15.92 -17.78
C ARG A 92 7.74 17.40 -17.68
N THR A 93 8.62 18.18 -17.09
CA THR A 93 8.57 19.65 -17.11
C THR A 93 8.94 20.20 -18.49
N ALA A 94 8.74 21.50 -18.71
CA ALA A 94 9.09 22.17 -19.97
C ALA A 94 10.58 22.07 -20.33
N ASP A 95 11.47 21.93 -19.34
CA ASP A 95 12.91 21.70 -19.52
C ASP A 95 13.27 20.20 -19.57
N LEU A 96 12.29 19.34 -19.86
CA LEU A 96 12.43 17.89 -20.07
C LEU A 96 12.91 17.10 -18.84
N ARG A 97 12.78 17.65 -17.62
CA ARG A 97 13.08 16.89 -16.40
C ARG A 97 11.92 15.96 -16.06
N ASP A 98 12.25 14.69 -15.80
CA ASP A 98 11.31 13.73 -15.23
C ASP A 98 10.78 14.26 -13.90
N THR A 99 9.45 14.30 -13.76
CA THR A 99 8.76 14.82 -12.59
C THR A 99 7.54 13.97 -12.25
N VAL A 100 7.10 14.09 -11.01
CA VAL A 100 5.98 13.35 -10.46
C VAL A 100 5.17 14.29 -9.59
N ILE A 101 3.85 14.19 -9.74
CA ILE A 101 2.91 14.98 -8.98
C ILE A 101 1.92 14.06 -8.30
N PHE A 102 1.64 14.34 -7.03
CA PHE A 102 0.63 13.62 -6.25
C PHE A 102 -0.65 14.42 -6.14
N TYR A 103 -1.78 13.77 -6.42
CA TYR A 103 -3.11 14.34 -6.26
C TYR A 103 -3.97 13.44 -5.38
N ALA A 104 -4.69 14.04 -4.43
CA ALA A 104 -5.86 13.42 -3.83
C ALA A 104 -7.08 13.80 -4.67
N VAL A 105 -7.86 12.81 -5.11
CA VAL A 105 -9.13 13.05 -5.78
C VAL A 105 -10.26 12.66 -4.84
N VAL A 106 -11.27 13.51 -4.80
CA VAL A 106 -12.54 13.29 -4.10
C VAL A 106 -13.70 13.55 -5.06
N LYS A 107 -14.87 12.97 -4.79
CA LYS A 107 -16.08 13.21 -5.58
C LYS A 107 -17.12 13.94 -4.74
N LEU A 108 -17.43 15.16 -5.12
CA LEU A 108 -18.46 16.02 -4.53
C LEU A 108 -19.71 15.91 -5.42
N PHE A 109 -20.72 15.18 -4.97
CA PHE A 109 -21.89 14.81 -5.78
C PHE A 109 -21.50 14.12 -7.11
N ILE A 110 -21.57 14.82 -8.24
CA ILE A 110 -21.21 14.33 -9.59
C ILE A 110 -19.88 14.86 -10.11
N ILE A 111 -19.22 15.75 -9.35
CA ILE A 111 -17.97 16.41 -9.76
C ILE A 111 -16.79 15.78 -9.04
N TYR A 112 -15.72 15.47 -9.77
CA TYR A 112 -14.45 15.04 -9.21
C TYR A 112 -13.54 16.25 -9.03
N GLN A 113 -12.92 16.38 -7.86
CA GLN A 113 -11.97 17.45 -7.55
C GLN A 113 -10.61 16.83 -7.22
N ALA A 114 -9.57 17.28 -7.93
CA ALA A 114 -8.19 16.95 -7.61
C ALA A 114 -7.58 18.04 -6.73
N VAL A 115 -7.02 17.64 -5.60
CA VAL A 115 -6.29 18.48 -4.66
C VAL A 115 -4.81 18.14 -4.79
N PRO A 116 -3.94 19.07 -5.24
CA PRO A 116 -2.51 18.81 -5.31
C PRO A 116 -1.95 18.62 -3.91
N LEU A 117 -1.08 17.62 -3.76
CA LEU A 117 -0.42 17.30 -2.51
C LEU A 117 1.03 17.84 -2.52
N PHE A 118 1.27 19.06 -3.00
CA PHE A 118 2.62 19.64 -2.95
C PHE A 118 2.89 20.35 -1.64
N GLY A 119 4.11 20.19 -1.10
CA GLY A 119 4.60 21.01 0.01
C GLY A 119 4.03 20.68 1.38
N PHE A 120 3.29 19.57 1.55
CA PHE A 120 2.94 19.10 2.88
C PHE A 120 4.09 18.27 3.48
N PRO A 121 4.54 18.57 4.72
CA PRO A 121 5.55 17.78 5.41
C PRO A 121 5.11 16.31 5.53
N GLY A 122 5.96 15.37 5.13
CA GLY A 122 5.67 13.93 5.17
C GLY A 122 5.30 13.31 3.82
N LEU A 123 5.00 14.12 2.79
CA LEU A 123 4.68 13.60 1.45
C LEU A 123 5.89 13.18 0.62
N ASP A 124 7.11 13.48 1.07
CA ASP A 124 8.32 12.90 0.49
C ASP A 124 8.32 11.37 0.59
N THR A 125 7.58 10.80 1.56
CA THR A 125 7.33 9.35 1.67
C THR A 125 6.35 8.83 0.61
N LEU A 126 5.52 9.69 -0.02
CA LEU A 126 4.67 9.28 -1.14
C LEU A 126 5.47 9.03 -2.41
N SER A 127 6.70 9.57 -2.54
CA SER A 127 7.60 9.18 -3.63
C SER A 127 7.91 7.67 -3.65
N GLN A 128 7.69 6.98 -2.53
CA GLN A 128 7.81 5.54 -2.35
C GLN A 128 6.62 4.76 -2.92
N MET A 129 5.51 5.46 -3.18
CA MET A 129 4.28 4.96 -3.80
C MET A 129 4.35 5.02 -5.33
N ARG A 130 5.54 4.94 -5.93
CA ARG A 130 5.71 4.98 -7.38
C ARG A 130 5.90 3.59 -7.94
N GLY A 131 5.25 3.31 -9.05
CA GLY A 131 5.58 2.17 -9.91
C GLY A 131 6.85 2.42 -10.70
N GLU A 132 7.47 1.33 -11.16
CA GLU A 132 8.66 1.40 -12.00
C GLU A 132 8.38 2.03 -13.38
N GLN A 133 7.14 1.90 -13.84
CA GLN A 133 6.63 2.45 -15.10
C GLN A 133 5.20 2.97 -14.92
N ALA A 134 4.76 3.79 -15.88
CA ALA A 134 3.35 4.18 -15.96
C ALA A 134 2.45 2.95 -16.05
N LEU A 135 1.31 3.01 -15.38
CA LEU A 135 0.26 2.00 -15.50
C LEU A 135 -0.25 1.99 -16.94
N PRO A 136 -0.60 0.81 -17.48
CA PRO A 136 -1.21 0.73 -18.80
C PRO A 136 -2.53 1.50 -18.83
N ALA A 137 -2.94 2.00 -20.00
CA ALA A 137 -4.19 2.74 -20.17
C ALA A 137 -5.42 1.95 -19.68
N THR A 138 -5.35 0.62 -19.77
CA THR A 138 -6.33 -0.32 -19.23
C THR A 138 -5.69 -1.14 -18.12
N PHE A 139 -5.81 -0.68 -16.87
CA PHE A 139 -5.46 -1.46 -15.69
C PHE A 139 -6.71 -2.02 -15.02
N MET A 140 -6.53 -3.06 -14.21
CA MET A 140 -7.62 -3.59 -13.39
C MET A 140 -8.14 -2.55 -12.39
N ASN A 141 -9.39 -2.14 -12.55
CA ASN A 141 -10.05 -1.20 -11.65
C ASN A 141 -10.37 -1.84 -10.28
N SER A 142 -10.66 -0.99 -9.28
CA SER A 142 -10.86 -1.39 -7.90
C SER A 142 -12.10 -2.26 -7.67
N ASP A 143 -13.14 -2.16 -8.50
CA ASP A 143 -14.32 -3.04 -8.46
C ASP A 143 -13.99 -4.49 -8.87
N VAL A 144 -13.07 -4.67 -9.82
CA VAL A 144 -12.58 -5.99 -10.24
C VAL A 144 -11.67 -6.57 -9.16
N MET A 145 -10.80 -5.73 -8.58
CA MET A 145 -9.92 -6.11 -7.47
C MET A 145 -10.71 -6.69 -6.29
N VAL A 146 -11.78 -6.03 -5.83
CA VAL A 146 -12.58 -6.57 -4.73
C VAL A 146 -13.33 -7.84 -5.10
N ARG A 147 -13.80 -7.99 -6.35
CA ARG A 147 -14.41 -9.24 -6.82
C ARG A 147 -13.43 -10.42 -6.76
N LYS A 148 -12.17 -10.19 -7.10
CA LYS A 148 -11.12 -11.21 -7.00
C LYS A 148 -10.78 -11.53 -5.55
N LEU A 149 -10.72 -10.53 -4.66
CA LEU A 149 -10.56 -10.75 -3.23
C LEU A 149 -11.72 -11.60 -2.67
N ALA A 150 -12.96 -11.28 -3.02
CA ALA A 150 -14.15 -12.01 -2.59
C ALA A 150 -14.18 -13.48 -3.07
N ALA A 151 -13.49 -13.80 -4.17
CA ALA A 151 -13.34 -15.18 -4.64
C ALA A 151 -12.33 -16.00 -3.82
N ASP A 152 -11.34 -15.33 -3.20
CA ASP A 152 -10.30 -15.98 -2.39
C ASP A 152 -10.87 -16.52 -1.06
N SER A 153 -10.54 -17.77 -0.72
CA SER A 153 -11.04 -18.44 0.48
C SER A 153 -10.45 -17.91 1.78
N VAL A 154 -9.19 -17.46 1.76
CA VAL A 154 -8.50 -16.90 2.94
C VAL A 154 -9.11 -15.54 3.25
N PHE A 155 -9.35 -14.69 2.24
CA PHE A 155 -10.07 -13.44 2.39
C PHE A 155 -11.46 -13.63 3.00
N ARG A 156 -12.27 -14.54 2.45
CA ARG A 156 -13.61 -14.81 2.99
C ARG A 156 -13.56 -15.27 4.44
N SER A 157 -12.66 -16.20 4.76
CA SER A 157 -12.49 -16.72 6.13
C SER A 157 -12.05 -15.63 7.10
N PHE A 158 -11.10 -14.78 6.71
CA PHE A 158 -10.62 -13.67 7.51
C PHE A 158 -11.72 -12.64 7.77
N ARG A 159 -12.48 -12.25 6.74
CA ARG A 159 -13.60 -11.30 6.86
C ARG A 159 -14.72 -11.84 7.74
N GLN A 160 -14.98 -13.14 7.72
CA GLN A 160 -15.94 -13.80 8.62
C GLN A 160 -15.44 -13.81 10.07
N ARG A 161 -14.16 -14.13 10.29
CA ARG A 161 -13.56 -14.15 11.64
C ARG A 161 -13.47 -12.75 12.25
N TYR A 162 -13.16 -11.75 11.43
CA TYR A 162 -12.99 -10.35 11.84
C TYR A 162 -14.00 -9.47 11.12
N ALA A 163 -15.29 -9.60 11.50
CA ALA A 163 -16.44 -8.95 10.86
C ALA A 163 -16.37 -7.41 10.83
N GLY A 164 -15.53 -6.79 11.67
CA GLY A 164 -15.27 -5.34 11.70
C GLY A 164 -13.95 -4.91 11.06
N SER A 165 -13.28 -5.77 10.29
CA SER A 165 -12.06 -5.38 9.59
C SER A 165 -12.34 -4.28 8.55
N ILE A 166 -11.35 -3.44 8.29
CA ILE A 166 -11.40 -2.34 7.32
C ILE A 166 -10.22 -2.44 6.37
N LEU A 167 -10.26 -1.68 5.28
CA LEU A 167 -9.08 -1.47 4.46
C LEU A 167 -8.07 -0.62 5.24
N LEU A 168 -6.90 -1.16 5.53
CA LEU A 168 -5.79 -0.40 6.13
C LEU A 168 -4.98 0.33 5.06
N GLY A 169 -4.92 -0.23 3.85
CA GLY A 169 -4.31 0.42 2.69
C GLY A 169 -4.45 -0.44 1.44
N ALA A 170 -4.61 0.20 0.28
CA ALA A 170 -4.49 -0.43 -1.02
C ALA A 170 -3.63 0.42 -1.96
N SER A 171 -2.80 -0.25 -2.75
CA SER A 171 -1.98 0.37 -3.78
C SER A 171 -2.04 -0.43 -5.08
N LEU A 172 -1.99 0.27 -6.21
CA LEU A 172 -1.77 -0.27 -7.54
C LEU A 172 -0.51 0.35 -8.11
N THR A 173 0.52 -0.46 -8.33
CA THR A 173 1.78 -0.03 -8.94
C THR A 173 2.30 -1.09 -9.90
N SER A 174 3.18 -0.68 -10.81
CA SER A 174 3.94 -1.61 -11.65
C SER A 174 5.19 -2.08 -10.91
N VAL A 175 5.34 -3.39 -10.75
CA VAL A 175 6.45 -4.04 -10.04
C VAL A 175 7.03 -5.18 -10.85
N ARG A 176 8.36 -5.34 -10.84
CA ARG A 176 9.02 -6.53 -11.39
C ARG A 176 9.07 -7.65 -10.35
N ARG A 177 8.79 -8.88 -10.79
CA ARG A 177 9.02 -10.09 -9.96
C ARG A 177 10.50 -10.49 -9.91
N SER A 178 11.28 -10.11 -10.93
CA SER A 178 12.72 -10.30 -11.00
C SER A 178 13.39 -9.23 -11.88
N GLN A 179 14.72 -9.08 -11.80
CA GLN A 179 15.47 -8.13 -12.64
C GLN A 179 15.35 -8.39 -14.16
N THR A 180 14.91 -9.59 -14.55
CA THR A 180 14.79 -9.99 -15.96
C THR A 180 13.37 -9.92 -16.51
N THR A 181 12.36 -9.73 -15.65
CA THR A 181 10.95 -9.64 -16.05
C THR A 181 10.54 -8.20 -16.32
N GLN A 182 9.57 -7.99 -17.20
CA GLN A 182 8.95 -6.68 -17.35
C GLN A 182 8.11 -6.34 -16.10
N PRO A 183 7.99 -5.06 -15.70
CA PRO A 183 7.11 -4.68 -14.62
C PRO A 183 5.67 -4.94 -15.01
N GLU A 184 4.90 -5.53 -14.10
CA GLU A 184 3.47 -5.78 -14.28
C GLU A 184 2.70 -5.00 -13.22
N PRO A 185 1.47 -4.53 -13.51
CA PRO A 185 0.65 -3.85 -12.52
C PRO A 185 0.10 -4.86 -11.50
N TRP A 186 0.17 -4.52 -10.22
CA TRP A 186 -0.33 -5.33 -9.11
C TRP A 186 -1.05 -4.48 -8.08
N TRP A 187 -2.17 -4.98 -7.59
CA TRP A 187 -2.78 -4.47 -6.37
C TRP A 187 -2.13 -5.14 -5.16
N SER A 188 -1.70 -4.33 -4.20
CA SER A 188 -1.39 -4.75 -2.83
C SER A 188 -2.49 -4.21 -1.92
N VAL A 189 -3.08 -5.07 -1.09
CA VAL A 189 -4.23 -4.74 -0.24
C VAL A 189 -3.99 -5.27 1.16
N ILE A 190 -4.08 -4.38 2.14
CA ILE A 190 -3.88 -4.68 3.56
C ILE A 190 -5.19 -4.44 4.29
N ILE A 191 -5.64 -5.44 5.06
CA ILE A 191 -6.94 -5.46 5.73
C ILE A 191 -6.74 -5.85 7.19
N GLY A 192 -7.46 -5.22 8.12
CA GLY A 192 -7.37 -5.56 9.53
C GLY A 192 -8.34 -4.76 10.39
N GLN A 193 -8.33 -5.00 11.70
CA GLN A 193 -9.05 -4.17 12.67
C GLN A 193 -8.08 -3.19 13.33
N GLY A 194 -8.56 -2.00 13.71
CA GLY A 194 -7.73 -0.93 14.26
C GLY A 194 -7.18 -0.01 13.16
N THR A 195 -5.93 0.42 13.30
CA THR A 195 -5.26 1.30 12.33
C THR A 195 -4.04 0.62 11.73
N LEU A 196 -3.53 1.13 10.59
CA LEU A 196 -2.33 0.56 9.96
C LEU A 196 -1.15 0.48 10.94
N ASN A 197 -0.98 1.50 11.79
CA ASN A 197 0.11 1.58 12.75
C ASN A 197 -0.16 0.85 14.08
N ARG A 198 -1.42 0.52 14.37
CA ARG A 198 -1.87 -0.20 15.57
C ARG A 198 -2.98 -1.19 15.20
N PRO A 199 -2.61 -2.30 14.52
CA PRO A 199 -3.57 -3.36 14.24
C PRO A 199 -4.04 -3.97 15.57
N ALA A 200 -5.35 -4.10 15.73
CA ALA A 200 -6.00 -4.70 16.89
C ALA A 200 -6.26 -6.20 16.72
N SER A 201 -6.10 -6.71 15.50
CA SER A 201 -6.24 -8.11 15.11
C SER A 201 -5.12 -8.51 14.15
N ALA A 202 -5.06 -9.81 13.81
CA ALA A 202 -4.30 -10.24 12.64
C ALA A 202 -4.60 -9.34 11.44
N THR A 203 -3.61 -9.11 10.59
CA THR A 203 -3.79 -8.41 9.32
C THR A 203 -3.84 -9.42 8.18
N LEU A 204 -4.53 -9.08 7.11
CA LEU A 204 -4.57 -9.86 5.89
C LEU A 204 -3.89 -9.05 4.79
N ASN A 205 -2.87 -9.62 4.19
CA ASN A 205 -2.20 -9.07 3.03
C ASN A 205 -2.66 -9.84 1.80
N CYS A 206 -3.07 -9.12 0.77
CA CYS A 206 -3.53 -9.69 -0.47
C CYS A 206 -2.83 -9.04 -1.65
N PHE A 207 -2.40 -9.88 -2.59
CA PHE A 207 -1.83 -9.46 -3.87
C PHE A 207 -2.76 -9.87 -4.99
N VAL A 208 -3.12 -8.92 -5.86
CA VAL A 208 -4.03 -9.17 -6.98
C VAL A 208 -3.34 -8.73 -8.28
N PRO A 209 -3.04 -9.67 -9.21
CA PRO A 209 -2.51 -9.30 -10.51
C PRO A 209 -3.51 -8.40 -11.25
N ALA A 210 -3.04 -7.22 -11.67
CA ALA A 210 -3.87 -6.23 -12.34
C ALA A 210 -3.80 -6.32 -13.88
N SER A 211 -3.09 -7.34 -14.41
CA SER A 211 -2.85 -7.53 -15.84
C SER A 211 -3.92 -8.35 -16.58
N ASP A 212 -4.79 -9.12 -15.93
CA ASP A 212 -5.76 -9.98 -16.63
C ASP A 212 -7.05 -10.28 -15.84
N THR A 213 -8.15 -10.54 -16.54
CA THR A 213 -9.45 -11.01 -16.00
C THR A 213 -9.38 -12.42 -15.39
N THR A 214 -8.26 -13.13 -15.53
CA THR A 214 -8.09 -14.55 -15.19
C THR A 214 -7.26 -14.81 -13.93
N GLY A 215 -6.40 -13.88 -13.51
CA GLY A 215 -5.56 -14.05 -12.31
C GLY A 215 -6.37 -14.01 -11.01
N THR A 216 -6.07 -14.90 -10.07
CA THR A 216 -6.72 -14.91 -8.74
C THR A 216 -6.03 -13.97 -7.77
N ALA A 217 -6.76 -13.45 -6.79
CA ALA A 217 -6.13 -12.87 -5.62
C ALA A 217 -5.36 -13.95 -4.86
N GLN A 218 -4.29 -13.55 -4.18
CA GLN A 218 -3.55 -14.39 -3.26
C GLN A 218 -3.48 -13.67 -1.93
N CYS A 219 -4.19 -14.19 -0.94
CA CYS A 219 -4.27 -13.61 0.39
C CYS A 219 -3.59 -14.50 1.44
N PHE A 220 -2.94 -13.88 2.41
CA PHE A 220 -2.38 -14.56 3.56
C PHE A 220 -2.57 -13.74 4.83
N GLU A 221 -2.90 -14.45 5.91
CA GLU A 221 -3.10 -13.87 7.23
C GLU A 221 -1.75 -13.76 7.94
N VAL A 222 -1.48 -12.56 8.47
CA VAL A 222 -0.34 -12.27 9.33
C VAL A 222 -0.90 -12.19 10.75
N PRO A 223 -0.72 -13.23 11.57
CA PRO A 223 -1.23 -13.24 12.93
C PRO A 223 -0.53 -12.18 13.78
N LEU A 224 -1.30 -11.50 14.64
CA LEU A 224 -0.70 -10.83 15.79
C LEU A 224 -0.24 -11.94 16.73
N GLY A 225 1.06 -12.18 16.80
CA GLY A 225 1.62 -13.18 17.72
C GLY A 225 1.06 -12.96 19.13
N SER A 226 0.48 -13.99 19.73
CA SER A 226 0.07 -13.97 21.14
C SER A 226 1.32 -13.94 22.02
N VAL A 227 1.85 -12.75 22.26
CA VAL A 227 2.85 -12.51 23.30
C VAL A 227 2.54 -11.15 23.91
N SER A 228 2.28 -11.19 25.23
CA SER A 228 2.48 -10.14 26.22
C SER A 228 3.08 -8.84 25.69
N ASP A 229 2.42 -7.71 25.99
CA ASP A 229 2.90 -6.33 25.82
C ASP A 229 4.42 -6.19 25.55
N GLN A 230 4.78 -6.11 24.25
CA GLN A 230 6.09 -5.79 23.64
C GLN A 230 7.33 -6.64 24.06
N PRO A 231 8.26 -7.04 23.14
CA PRO A 231 8.59 -6.46 21.83
C PRO A 231 8.97 -7.52 20.76
N LEU A 232 8.01 -8.06 19.99
CA LEU A 232 8.33 -8.81 18.76
C LEU A 232 8.49 -7.90 17.53
N LEU A 233 8.06 -6.65 17.62
CA LEU A 233 8.13 -5.64 16.55
C LEU A 233 9.53 -5.03 16.36
N ASP A 234 10.49 -5.38 17.23
CA ASP A 234 11.89 -4.95 17.15
C ASP A 234 12.86 -6.11 16.86
N GLN A 235 12.35 -7.30 16.55
CA GLN A 235 13.18 -8.48 16.28
C GLN A 235 12.97 -9.00 14.86
N TRP A 236 14.08 -9.41 14.25
CA TRP A 236 14.09 -10.05 12.95
C TRP A 236 13.49 -11.45 13.05
N THR A 237 12.45 -11.76 12.28
CA THR A 237 11.86 -13.10 12.27
C THR A 237 11.52 -13.58 10.86
N LEU A 238 11.54 -14.89 10.66
CA LEU A 238 11.08 -15.56 9.44
C LEU A 238 9.96 -16.54 9.79
N ALA A 239 8.79 -16.38 9.18
CA ALA A 239 7.65 -17.26 9.40
C ALA A 239 6.82 -17.46 8.12
N PRO A 240 6.25 -18.65 7.86
CA PRO A 240 6.50 -19.89 8.57
C PRO A 240 7.94 -20.38 8.33
N ASN A 241 8.48 -21.14 9.27
CA ASN A 241 9.79 -21.76 9.16
C ASN A 241 9.75 -23.11 9.89
N PRO A 242 9.57 -24.24 9.19
CA PRO A 242 9.77 -24.43 7.75
C PRO A 242 8.72 -23.75 6.84
N ALA A 243 9.14 -23.30 5.66
CA ALA A 243 8.30 -22.71 4.62
C ALA A 243 8.09 -23.69 3.45
N THR A 244 6.87 -23.73 2.90
CA THR A 244 6.51 -24.53 1.71
C THR A 244 6.57 -23.69 0.43
N ASP A 245 5.86 -22.56 0.41
CA ASP A 245 5.66 -21.75 -0.80
C ASP A 245 6.19 -20.32 -0.66
N VAL A 246 6.04 -19.75 0.53
CA VAL A 246 6.48 -18.40 0.88
C VAL A 246 6.98 -18.37 2.32
N ALA A 247 8.04 -17.62 2.56
CA ALA A 247 8.50 -17.26 3.90
C ALA A 247 8.37 -15.75 4.09
N ILE A 248 7.93 -15.29 5.26
CA ILE A 248 7.76 -13.87 5.55
C ILE A 248 8.89 -13.41 6.45
N LEU A 249 9.70 -12.46 5.95
CA LEU A 249 10.68 -11.75 6.75
C LEU A 249 10.02 -10.55 7.42
N HIS A 250 9.96 -10.54 8.75
CA HIS A 250 9.59 -9.36 9.51
C HIS A 250 10.82 -8.50 9.76
N VAL A 251 10.71 -7.23 9.36
CA VAL A 251 11.75 -6.22 9.53
C VAL A 251 11.44 -5.40 10.79
N PRO A 252 12.35 -5.36 11.77
CA PRO A 252 12.21 -4.52 12.95
C PRO A 252 11.93 -3.06 12.62
N ARG A 253 11.17 -2.39 13.49
CA ARG A 253 10.85 -0.96 13.31
C ARG A 253 12.08 -0.06 13.29
N ASN A 254 13.14 -0.46 13.99
CA ASN A 254 14.42 0.26 14.02
C ASN A 254 15.34 -0.04 12.82
N ALA A 255 14.95 -0.94 11.90
CA ALA A 255 15.76 -1.37 10.77
C ALA A 255 15.38 -0.70 9.43
N LEU A 256 14.73 0.46 9.50
CA LEU A 256 14.38 1.33 8.38
C LEU A 256 15.58 1.57 7.45
N ALA A 257 15.38 1.38 6.15
CA ALA A 257 16.38 1.75 5.16
C ALA A 257 15.75 2.17 3.82
N PRO A 258 16.31 3.22 3.18
CA PRO A 258 15.86 3.66 1.86
C PRO A 258 16.11 2.61 0.78
N GLN A 259 17.16 1.80 0.98
CA GLN A 259 17.49 0.67 0.14
C GLN A 259 17.91 -0.49 1.02
N ALA A 260 17.26 -1.62 0.80
CA ALA A 260 17.61 -2.90 1.38
C ALA A 260 17.77 -3.93 0.26
N ALA A 261 18.64 -4.88 0.49
CA ALA A 261 18.70 -6.08 -0.32
C ALA A 261 18.47 -7.29 0.58
N ILE A 262 17.56 -8.15 0.14
CA ILE A 262 17.37 -9.46 0.73
C ILE A 262 17.92 -10.49 -0.22
N GLU A 263 18.84 -11.30 0.26
CA GLU A 263 19.37 -12.42 -0.49
C GLU A 263 18.95 -13.72 0.15
N ILE A 264 18.52 -14.68 -0.64
CA ILE A 264 18.44 -16.07 -0.22
C ILE A 264 19.75 -16.71 -0.69
N CYS A 265 20.44 -17.38 0.23
CA CYS A 265 21.69 -18.05 -0.03
C CYS A 265 21.60 -19.54 0.37
N THR A 266 22.43 -20.37 -0.27
CA THR A 266 22.65 -21.74 0.17
C THR A 266 23.34 -21.78 1.55
N SER A 267 23.39 -22.94 2.19
CA SER A 267 24.15 -23.14 3.43
C SER A 267 25.66 -22.89 3.30
N ARG A 268 26.18 -22.83 2.06
CA ARG A 268 27.56 -22.46 1.73
C ARG A 268 27.74 -20.95 1.46
N GLY A 269 26.66 -20.18 1.49
CA GLY A 269 26.67 -18.73 1.32
C GLY A 269 26.57 -18.23 -0.11
N GLU A 270 26.33 -19.12 -1.08
CA GLU A 270 26.09 -18.75 -2.50
C GLU A 270 24.70 -18.13 -2.65
N VAL A 271 24.61 -16.96 -3.31
CA VAL A 271 23.34 -16.25 -3.53
C VAL A 271 22.54 -16.94 -4.64
N ILE A 272 21.30 -17.33 -4.33
CA ILE A 272 20.38 -17.99 -5.26
C ILE A 272 19.18 -17.12 -5.63
N ALA A 273 18.84 -16.14 -4.78
CA ALA A 273 17.86 -15.10 -5.10
C ALA A 273 18.29 -13.80 -4.44
N SER A 274 18.04 -12.66 -5.10
CA SER A 274 18.32 -11.33 -4.55
C SER A 274 17.17 -10.39 -4.89
N TYR A 275 16.58 -9.83 -3.84
CA TYR A 275 15.47 -8.89 -3.87
C TYR A 275 16.01 -7.54 -3.45
N ARG A 276 16.06 -6.59 -4.38
CA ARG A 276 16.34 -5.20 -4.04
C ARG A 276 15.03 -4.52 -3.73
N LEU A 277 14.91 -4.09 -2.50
CA LEU A 277 13.72 -3.50 -1.95
C LEU A 277 14.02 -2.03 -1.70
N ALA A 278 13.25 -1.19 -2.36
CA ALA A 278 13.21 0.23 -2.04
C ALA A 278 12.15 0.43 -0.96
N ASN A 279 12.45 1.28 0.03
CA ASN A 279 11.47 1.82 0.96
C ASN A 279 10.78 0.78 1.86
N ILE A 280 11.57 -0.05 2.55
CA ILE A 280 11.03 -0.94 3.57
C ILE A 280 10.62 -0.11 4.79
N GLY A 281 9.33 -0.13 5.11
CA GLY A 281 8.73 0.46 6.27
C GLY A 281 9.10 -0.26 7.58
N ALA A 282 9.01 0.49 8.67
CA ALA A 282 9.20 -0.03 10.01
C ALA A 282 8.09 -1.04 10.36
N GLY A 283 8.46 -2.30 10.61
CA GLY A 283 7.50 -3.37 10.91
C GLY A 283 6.96 -4.09 9.67
N ASP A 284 7.56 -3.87 8.51
CA ASP A 284 7.16 -4.52 7.26
C ASP A 284 7.34 -6.04 7.32
N ALA A 285 6.38 -6.72 6.69
CA ALA A 285 6.39 -8.15 6.45
C ALA A 285 6.67 -8.38 4.96
N ILE A 286 7.84 -8.95 4.67
CA ILE A 286 8.31 -9.12 3.29
C ILE A 286 8.16 -10.58 2.89
N ALA A 287 7.32 -10.83 1.90
CA ALA A 287 7.15 -12.15 1.32
C ALA A 287 8.39 -12.54 0.49
N LEU A 288 8.97 -13.68 0.81
CA LEU A 288 10.07 -14.32 0.11
C LEU A 288 9.52 -15.59 -0.56
N PRO A 289 9.35 -15.59 -1.89
CA PRO A 289 8.97 -16.79 -2.61
C PRO A 289 10.02 -17.89 -2.43
N VAL A 290 9.59 -19.06 -1.95
CA VAL A 290 10.46 -20.23 -1.76
C VAL A 290 9.98 -21.45 -2.54
N SER A 291 8.84 -21.36 -3.23
CA SER A 291 8.23 -22.45 -3.99
C SER A 291 9.13 -23.00 -5.12
N SER A 292 10.11 -22.24 -5.58
CA SER A 292 11.12 -22.70 -6.56
C SER A 292 12.34 -23.37 -5.92
N LEU A 293 12.49 -23.30 -4.60
CA LEU A 293 13.62 -23.86 -3.86
C LEU A 293 13.38 -25.34 -3.52
N ALA A 294 14.45 -26.13 -3.50
CA ALA A 294 14.39 -27.53 -3.07
C ALA A 294 14.24 -27.62 -1.54
N ASN A 295 13.83 -28.78 -1.02
CA ASN A 295 13.83 -29.03 0.43
C ASN A 295 15.26 -28.90 0.96
N GLY A 296 15.45 -28.11 2.01
CA GLY A 296 16.79 -27.81 2.52
C GLY A 296 16.87 -26.58 3.43
N VAL A 297 18.08 -26.30 3.91
CA VAL A 297 18.37 -25.17 4.79
C VAL A 297 19.09 -24.08 4.00
N TYR A 298 18.55 -22.87 4.07
CA TYR A 298 18.99 -21.67 3.39
C TYR A 298 19.27 -20.56 4.40
N LEU A 299 19.97 -19.53 3.95
CA LEU A 299 20.23 -18.31 4.70
C LEU A 299 19.50 -17.14 4.02
N VAL A 300 18.76 -16.35 4.78
CA VAL A 300 18.19 -15.08 4.31
C VAL A 300 19.05 -13.96 4.86
N ARG A 301 19.70 -13.21 3.98
CA ARG A 301 20.54 -12.06 4.33
C ARG A 301 19.80 -10.78 4.00
N TYR A 302 19.42 -10.03 5.03
CA TYR A 302 19.01 -8.64 4.88
C TYR A 302 20.24 -7.76 5.01
N HIS A 303 20.48 -6.86 4.06
CA HIS A 303 21.52 -5.87 4.20
C HIS A 303 21.13 -4.51 3.63
N THR A 304 21.58 -3.49 4.32
CA THR A 304 21.46 -2.07 3.97
C THR A 304 22.84 -1.44 4.10
N SER A 305 22.93 -0.12 3.94
CA SER A 305 24.14 0.63 4.24
C SER A 305 24.54 0.61 5.73
N HIS A 306 23.60 0.34 6.65
CA HIS A 306 23.81 0.45 8.10
C HIS A 306 23.50 -0.84 8.87
N THR A 307 22.73 -1.74 8.30
CA THR A 307 22.22 -2.95 8.97
C THR A 307 22.55 -4.17 8.14
N ARG A 308 23.06 -5.22 8.79
CA ARG A 308 23.22 -6.55 8.20
C ARG A 308 22.64 -7.58 9.15
N GLN A 309 21.71 -8.37 8.67
CA GLN A 309 21.11 -9.46 9.42
C GLN A 309 21.10 -10.73 8.56
N THR A 310 21.36 -11.87 9.18
CA THR A 310 21.19 -13.18 8.55
C THR A 310 20.22 -14.01 9.39
N LEU A 311 19.25 -14.63 8.74
CA LEU A 311 18.29 -15.54 9.36
C LEU A 311 18.35 -16.91 8.67
N LEU A 312 18.01 -17.95 9.43
CA LEU A 312 17.90 -19.30 8.90
C LEU A 312 16.51 -19.53 8.29
N LEU A 313 16.46 -20.12 7.11
CA LEU A 313 15.23 -20.51 6.43
C LEU A 313 15.28 -22.00 6.11
N VAL A 314 14.32 -22.76 6.61
CA VAL A 314 14.13 -24.17 6.27
C VAL A 314 13.00 -24.24 5.24
N VAL A 315 13.27 -24.86 4.09
CA VAL A 315 12.27 -25.16 3.07
C VAL A 315 11.89 -26.62 3.19
N SER A 316 10.60 -26.90 3.33
CA SER A 316 10.06 -28.26 3.43
C SER A 316 8.73 -28.31 2.67
N ARG A 317 8.76 -28.94 1.50
CA ARG A 317 7.56 -29.38 0.77
C ARG A 317 7.07 -30.72 1.31
#